data_AF-X1NTB1-F1
#
_entry.id   AF-X1NTB1-F1
#
_cell.length_a   1.000
_cell.length_b   1.000
_cell.length_c   1.000
_cell.angle_alpha   90.00
_cell.angle_beta   90.00
_cell.angle_gamma   90.00
#
_symmetry.space_group_name_H-M   'P 1'
#
loop_
_entity.id
_entity.type
_entity.pdbx_description
1 polymer ?
#
loop_
_entity_poly.entity_id
_entity_poly.type
_entity_poly.pdbx_seq_one_letter_code
_entity_poly.pdbx_strand_id
1 'polypeptide(L)'
;IRIDPDASNAHCSIGFVYDKLGFHKDAIEVYKQAIRIDPDNANAYCNLGATYGKLGFYKDAIEAFKQANRIDPDYAKAHFGLGFAYFQIGDRNSALEEYKILKELDIDLANELFDLIY
;
A
#
# COMPACT_ATOMS: atom_id res chain seq x y z
N ILE A 1 -16.17 -6.47 20.16
CA ILE A 1 -15.63 -5.17 19.69
C ILE A 1 -16.48 -4.78 18.50
N ARG A 2 -17.13 -3.61 18.52
CA ARG A 2 -18.03 -3.17 17.44
C ARG A 2 -17.17 -2.55 16.35
N ILE A 3 -16.96 -3.30 15.26
CA ILE A 3 -16.30 -2.79 14.05
C ILE A 3 -17.28 -1.82 13.40
N ASP A 4 -16.82 -0.61 13.14
CA ASP A 4 -17.57 0.41 12.40
C ASP A 4 -16.77 0.73 11.13
N PRO A 5 -17.03 0.03 10.02
CA PRO A 5 -16.32 0.23 8.76
C PRO A 5 -16.42 1.66 8.24
N ASP A 6 -17.53 2.36 8.53
CA ASP A 6 -17.73 3.75 8.11
C ASP A 6 -16.76 4.67 8.87
N ALA A 7 -16.55 4.42 10.16
CA ALA A 7 -15.54 5.13 10.93
C ALA A 7 -14.11 4.86 10.43
N SER A 8 -13.78 3.62 10.03
CA SER A 8 -12.47 3.31 9.45
C SER A 8 -12.25 4.02 8.11
N ASN A 9 -13.24 3.99 7.22
CA ASN A 9 -13.19 4.65 5.93
C ASN A 9 -13.08 6.17 6.03
N ALA A 10 -13.74 6.78 7.01
CA ALA A 10 -13.59 8.20 7.31
C ALA A 10 -12.14 8.53 7.71
N HIS A 11 -11.52 7.75 8.60
CA HIS A 11 -10.12 7.93 8.96
C HIS A 11 -9.18 7.72 7.77
N CYS A 12 -9.41 6.70 6.95
CA CYS A 12 -8.65 6.48 5.72
C CYS A 12 -8.70 7.71 4.79
N SER A 13 -9.87 8.33 4.66
CA SER A 13 -10.05 9.54 3.86
C SER A 13 -9.30 10.73 4.44
N ILE A 14 -9.32 10.92 5.76
CA ILE A 14 -8.55 11.98 6.45
C ILE A 14 -7.05 11.77 6.27
N GLY A 15 -6.57 10.53 6.43
CA GLY A 15 -5.16 10.19 6.22
C GLY A 15 -4.71 10.53 4.79
N PHE A 16 -5.57 10.26 3.81
CA PHE A 16 -5.31 10.60 2.41
C PHE A 16 -5.18 12.10 2.17
N VAL A 17 -6.03 12.90 2.81
CA VAL A 17 -5.92 14.37 2.72
C VAL A 17 -4.60 14.85 3.34
N TYR A 18 -4.22 14.37 4.53
CA TYR A 18 -2.94 14.73 5.15
C TYR A 18 -1.75 14.34 4.26
N ASP A 19 -1.78 13.15 3.67
CA ASP A 19 -0.72 12.67 2.79
C ASP A 19 -0.59 13.51 1.52
N LYS A 20 -1.71 13.94 0.93
CA LYS A 20 -1.72 14.86 -0.22
C LYS A 20 -1.22 16.26 0.12
N LEU A 21 -1.38 16.70 1.36
CA LEU A 21 -0.86 17.96 1.86
C LEU A 21 0.61 17.88 2.30
N GLY A 22 1.26 16.71 2.21
CA GLY A 22 2.66 16.50 2.60
C GLY A 22 2.86 16.23 4.09
N PHE A 23 1.79 16.14 4.88
CA PHE A 23 1.82 15.81 6.30
C PHE A 23 1.92 14.30 6.51
N HIS A 24 2.98 13.69 5.99
CA HIS A 24 3.12 12.22 5.92
C HIS A 24 3.14 11.53 7.29
N LYS A 25 3.71 12.16 8.32
CA LYS A 25 3.72 11.59 9.68
C LYS A 25 2.32 11.55 10.30
N ASP A 26 1.55 12.61 10.11
CA ASP A 26 0.16 12.68 10.59
C ASP A 26 -0.71 11.69 9.82
N ALA A 27 -0.52 11.59 8.50
CA ALA A 27 -1.20 10.59 7.67
C ALA A 27 -0.96 9.15 8.17
N ILE A 28 0.29 8.79 8.50
CA ILE A 28 0.62 7.48 9.07
C ILE A 28 -0.17 7.19 10.34
N GLU A 29 -0.23 8.14 11.26
CA GLU A 29 -0.95 7.94 12.52
C GLU A 29 -2.46 7.79 12.28
N VAL A 30 -3.02 8.56 11.34
CA VAL A 30 -4.43 8.44 10.97
C VAL A 30 -4.74 7.10 10.32
N TYR A 31 -3.90 6.60 9.40
CA TYR A 31 -4.08 5.27 8.81
C TYR A 31 -3.98 4.15 9.84
N LYS A 32 -3.05 4.25 10.80
CA LYS A 32 -2.98 3.31 11.92
C LYS A 32 -4.25 3.31 12.77
N GLN A 33 -4.91 4.45 12.97
CA GLN A 33 -6.22 4.46 13.64
C GLN A 33 -7.29 3.77 12.81
N ALA A 34 -7.33 4.01 11.49
CA ALA A 34 -8.26 3.32 10.59
C ALA A 34 -8.10 1.79 10.69
N ILE A 35 -6.85 1.31 10.72
CA ILE A 35 -6.49 -0.11 10.89
C ILE A 35 -6.88 -0.64 12.29
N ARG A 36 -6.76 0.15 13.35
CA ARG A 36 -7.20 -0.27 14.70
C ARG A 36 -8.72 -0.41 14.80
N ILE A 37 -9.46 0.43 14.07
CA ILE A 37 -10.93 0.38 14.00
C ILE A 37 -11.38 -0.82 13.17
N ASP A 38 -10.74 -1.02 12.03
CA ASP A 38 -10.98 -2.12 11.10
C ASP A 38 -9.67 -2.74 10.61
N PRO A 39 -9.24 -3.86 11.22
CA PRO A 39 -8.02 -4.56 10.83
C PRO A 39 -8.05 -5.19 9.44
N ASP A 40 -9.22 -5.24 8.79
CA ASP A 40 -9.42 -5.79 7.46
C ASP A 40 -9.63 -4.68 6.40
N ASN A 41 -9.23 -3.44 6.69
CA ASN A 41 -9.29 -2.34 5.72
C ASN A 41 -8.07 -2.33 4.78
N ALA A 42 -8.17 -3.02 3.64
CA ALA A 42 -7.10 -3.09 2.63
C ALA A 42 -6.65 -1.69 2.13
N ASN A 43 -7.59 -0.74 1.96
CA ASN A 43 -7.27 0.62 1.52
C ASN A 43 -6.40 1.36 2.53
N ALA A 44 -6.66 1.20 3.83
CA ALA A 44 -5.88 1.84 4.88
C ALA A 44 -4.43 1.30 4.89
N TYR A 45 -4.25 -0.01 4.72
CA TYR A 45 -2.91 -0.61 4.59
C TYR A 45 -2.19 -0.18 3.31
N CYS A 46 -2.87 -0.16 2.16
CA CYS A 46 -2.27 0.29 0.90
C CYS A 46 -1.80 1.75 0.98
N ASN A 47 -2.64 2.63 1.53
CA ASN A 47 -2.26 4.03 1.70
C ASN A 47 -1.15 4.22 2.73
N LEU A 48 -1.17 3.47 3.84
CA LEU A 48 -0.08 3.45 4.81
C LEU A 48 1.24 3.04 4.16
N GLY A 49 1.22 1.99 3.34
CA GLY A 49 2.39 1.52 2.57
C GLY A 49 2.91 2.58 1.61
N ALA A 50 2.02 3.25 0.88
CA ALA A 50 2.38 4.34 -0.01
C ALA A 50 3.04 5.51 0.74
N THR A 51 2.50 5.91 1.89
CA THR A 51 3.08 6.98 2.72
C THR A 51 4.44 6.57 3.30
N TYR A 52 4.62 5.32 3.72
CA TYR A 52 5.93 4.81 4.11
C TYR A 52 6.94 4.86 2.95
N GLY A 53 6.53 4.47 1.74
CA GLY A 53 7.35 4.53 0.54
C GLY A 53 7.82 5.95 0.20
N LYS A 54 6.95 6.95 0.34
CA LYS A 54 7.30 8.38 0.15
C LYS A 54 8.37 8.87 1.12
N LEU A 55 8.42 8.29 2.32
CA LEU A 55 9.42 8.60 3.34
C LEU A 55 10.69 7.75 3.23
N GLY A 56 10.75 6.82 2.25
CA GLY A 56 11.87 5.89 2.08
C GLY A 56 11.87 4.71 3.07
N PHE A 57 10.79 4.53 3.84
CA PHE A 57 10.64 3.43 4.78
C PHE A 57 10.12 2.17 4.07
N TYR A 58 10.90 1.67 3.10
CA TYR A 58 10.46 0.61 2.20
C TYR A 58 10.17 -0.73 2.88
N LYS A 59 10.84 -1.05 4.00
CA LYS A 59 10.55 -2.26 4.77
C LYS A 59 9.16 -2.20 5.42
N ASP A 60 8.81 -1.06 6.02
CA ASP A 60 7.47 -0.85 6.58
C ASP A 60 6.40 -0.81 5.48
N ALA A 61 6.74 -0.23 4.32
CA ALA A 61 5.87 -0.21 3.15
C ALA A 61 5.54 -1.64 2.66
N ILE A 62 6.55 -2.51 2.55
CA ILE A 62 6.39 -3.91 2.17
C ILE A 62 5.40 -4.63 3.09
N GLU A 63 5.56 -4.48 4.40
CA GLU A 63 4.66 -5.15 5.35
C GLU A 63 3.23 -4.61 5.27
N ALA A 64 3.05 -3.30 5.08
CA ALA A 64 1.73 -2.72 4.88
C ALA A 64 1.07 -3.22 3.58
N PHE A 65 1.78 -3.21 2.45
CA PHE A 65 1.23 -3.71 1.19
C PHE A 65 0.93 -5.21 1.22
N LYS A 66 1.76 -6.03 1.88
CA LYS A 66 1.45 -7.45 2.10
C LYS A 66 0.15 -7.65 2.88
N GLN A 67 -0.12 -6.82 3.88
CA GLN A 67 -1.41 -6.89 4.59
C GLN A 67 -2.57 -6.48 3.69
N ALA A 68 -2.42 -5.43 2.87
CA ALA A 68 -3.43 -5.06 1.88
C ALA A 68 -3.72 -6.22 0.91
N ASN A 69 -2.69 -6.84 0.32
CA ASN A 69 -2.84 -7.98 -0.60
C ASN A 69 -3.38 -9.24 0.09
N ARG A 70 -3.09 -9.44 1.38
CA ARG A 70 -3.66 -10.56 2.15
C ARG A 70 -5.18 -10.41 2.33
N ILE A 71 -5.64 -9.17 2.51
CA ILE A 71 -7.05 -8.83 2.69
C ILE A 71 -7.78 -8.83 1.34
N ASP A 72 -7.18 -8.20 0.34
CA ASP A 72 -7.70 -8.12 -1.03
C ASP A 72 -6.60 -8.54 -2.02
N PRO A 73 -6.56 -9.83 -2.41
CA PRO A 73 -5.56 -10.37 -3.32
C PRO A 73 -5.59 -9.79 -4.74
N ASP A 74 -6.69 -9.13 -5.15
CA ASP A 74 -6.83 -8.55 -6.48
C ASP A 74 -6.52 -7.05 -6.48
N TYR A 75 -6.01 -6.51 -5.36
CA TYR A 75 -5.76 -5.08 -5.22
C TYR A 75 -4.49 -4.63 -5.97
N ALA A 76 -4.63 -4.40 -7.27
CA ALA A 76 -3.52 -4.10 -8.18
C ALA A 76 -2.58 -2.97 -7.69
N LYS A 77 -3.11 -1.90 -7.09
CA LYS A 77 -2.29 -0.80 -6.56
C LYS A 77 -1.38 -1.23 -5.41
N ALA A 78 -1.84 -2.15 -4.56
CA ALA A 78 -1.04 -2.68 -3.45
C ALA A 78 0.03 -3.65 -3.96
N HIS A 79 -0.26 -4.46 -4.98
CA HIS A 79 0.75 -5.25 -5.72
C HIS A 79 1.82 -4.37 -6.37
N PHE A 80 1.43 -3.29 -7.06
CA PHE A 80 2.37 -2.33 -7.62
C PHE A 80 3.24 -1.66 -6.55
N GLY A 81 2.63 -1.19 -5.47
CA GLY A 81 3.34 -0.60 -4.34
C GLY A 81 4.34 -1.57 -3.69
N LEU A 82 3.96 -2.84 -3.56
CA LEU A 82 4.82 -3.90 -3.06
C LEU A 82 6.01 -4.16 -3.99
N GLY A 83 5.76 -4.29 -5.29
CA GLY A 83 6.80 -4.48 -6.30
C GLY A 83 7.79 -3.32 -6.35
N PHE A 84 7.29 -2.09 -6.33
CA PHE A 84 8.12 -0.89 -6.23
C PHE A 84 8.97 -0.90 -4.95
N ALA A 85 8.39 -1.22 -3.80
CA ALA A 85 9.13 -1.24 -2.54
C ALA A 85 10.23 -2.33 -2.51
N TYR A 86 9.97 -3.51 -3.10
CA TYR A 86 10.99 -4.54 -3.28
C TYR A 86 12.13 -4.08 -4.18
N PHE A 87 11.81 -3.45 -5.31
CA PHE A 87 12.81 -2.86 -6.21
C PHE A 87 13.70 -1.84 -5.48
N GLN A 88 13.10 -0.95 -4.69
CA GLN A 88 13.83 0.08 -3.94
C GLN A 88 14.80 -0.48 -2.89
N ILE A 89 14.56 -1.68 -2.35
CA ILE A 89 15.49 -2.36 -1.44
C ILE A 89 16.47 -3.32 -2.16
N GLY A 90 16.44 -3.35 -3.49
CA GLY A 90 17.30 -4.18 -4.34
C GLY A 90 16.82 -5.62 -4.52
N ASP A 91 15.63 -5.98 -4.05
CA ASP A 91 15.05 -7.31 -4.24
C ASP A 91 14.29 -7.39 -5.56
N ARG A 92 15.06 -7.45 -6.66
CA ARG A 92 14.50 -7.55 -8.02
C ARG A 92 13.69 -8.84 -8.24
N ASN A 93 14.01 -9.92 -7.54
CA ASN A 93 13.29 -11.18 -7.71
C ASN A 93 11.87 -11.05 -7.17
N SER A 94 11.70 -10.52 -5.96
CA SER A 94 10.37 -10.29 -5.40
C SER A 94 9.58 -9.26 -6.21
N ALA A 95 10.23 -8.20 -6.71
CA ALA A 95 9.58 -7.25 -7.62
C ALA A 95 9.07 -7.90 -8.92
N LEU A 96 9.84 -8.85 -9.48
CA LEU A 96 9.42 -9.60 -10.67
C LEU A 96 8.24 -10.55 -10.40
N GLU A 97 8.12 -11.09 -9.20
CA GLU A 97 6.92 -11.87 -8.82
C GLU A 97 5.68 -10.97 -8.78
N GLU A 98 5.77 -9.76 -8.22
CA GLU A 98 4.65 -8.79 -8.24
C GLU A 98 4.29 -8.35 -9.66
N TYR A 99 5.28 -8.17 -10.54
CA TYR A 99 5.05 -7.92 -11.96
C TYR A 99 4.21 -9.02 -12.62
N LYS A 100 4.52 -10.30 -12.37
CA LYS A 100 3.77 -11.43 -12.95
C LYS A 100 2.31 -11.41 -12.49
N ILE A 101 2.06 -11.08 -11.23
CA ILE A 101 0.69 -10.94 -10.69
C ILE A 101 -0.03 -9.78 -11.38
N LEU A 102 0.62 -8.62 -11.49
CA LEU A 102 0.04 -7.44 -12.13
C LEU A 102 -0.34 -7.69 -13.59
N LYS A 103 0.39 -8.51 -14.34
CA LYS A 103 0.02 -8.82 -15.73
C LYS A 103 -1.41 -9.38 -15.86
N GLU A 104 -1.89 -10.08 -14.84
CA GLU A 104 -3.24 -10.64 -14.80
C GLU A 104 -4.27 -9.66 -14.23
N LEU A 105 -3.85 -8.74 -13.34
CA LEU A 105 -4.75 -7.78 -12.65
C LEU A 105 -4.90 -6.44 -13.40
N ASP A 106 -3.79 -5.86 -13.83
CA ASP A 106 -3.68 -4.53 -14.44
C ASP A 106 -2.38 -4.45 -15.29
N ILE A 107 -2.55 -4.58 -16.61
CA ILE A 107 -1.42 -4.62 -17.54
C ILE A 107 -0.64 -3.30 -17.61
N ASP A 108 -1.29 -2.17 -17.33
CA ASP A 108 -0.64 -0.86 -17.38
C ASP A 108 0.32 -0.71 -16.20
N LEU A 109 -0.14 -1.07 -14.99
CA LEU A 109 0.73 -1.13 -13.80
C LEU A 109 1.84 -2.18 -13.93
N ALA A 110 1.56 -3.31 -14.60
CA ALA A 110 2.58 -4.31 -14.88
C ALA A 110 3.71 -3.72 -15.75
N ASN A 111 3.37 -3.01 -16.82
CA ASN A 111 4.36 -2.38 -17.70
C ASN A 111 5.17 -1.31 -16.96
N GLU A 112 4.51 -0.48 -16.13
CA GLU A 112 5.22 0.52 -15.31
C GLU A 112 6.22 -0.14 -14.35
N LEU A 113 5.83 -1.23 -13.68
CA LEU A 113 6.73 -1.95 -12.79
C LEU A 113 7.88 -2.62 -13.55
N PHE A 114 7.61 -3.14 -14.76
CA PHE A 114 8.64 -3.74 -15.60
C PHE A 114 9.72 -2.73 -16.01
N ASP A 115 9.32 -1.53 -16.43
CA ASP A 115 10.22 -0.44 -16.81
C ASP A 115 11.08 0.06 -15.63
N LEU A 116 10.62 -0.13 -14.39
CA LEU A 116 11.43 0.17 -13.21
C LEU A 116 12.49 -0.89 -12.94
N ILE A 117 12.17 -2.16 -13.18
CA ILE A 117 13.07 -3.29 -12.87
C ILE A 117 14.29 -3.33 -13.81
N TYR A 118 14.11 -2.92 -15.08
CA TYR A 118 15.08 -3.06 -16.18
C TYR A 118 15.59 -1.71 -16.71
#